data_AF-A0A822ALB1-F1
#
_entry.id   AF-A0A822ALB1-F1
#
_cell.length_a   1.000
_cell.length_b   1.000
_cell.length_c   1.000
_cell.angle_alpha   90.00
_cell.angle_beta   90.00
_cell.angle_gamma   90.00
#
_symmetry.space_group_name_H-M   'P 1'
#
loop_
_entity.id
_entity.type
_entity.pdbx_description
1 polymer ?
#
loop_
_entity_poly.entity_id
_entity_poly.type
_entity_poly.pdbx_seq_one_letter_code
_entity_poly.pdbx_strand_id
1 'polypeptide(L)' 'MIRQITDMIVANGLAAAETVVCVKDCWQISRASQGTIQVDPKAFSTGILAGTDYIHSRKLKFGLYLANIDTAERSYTET' A
#
# COMPACT_ATOMS: atom_id res chain seq x y z
N MET A 1 1.09 10.06 -6.16
CA MET A 1 1.29 8.67 -6.62
C MET A 1 0.01 7.82 -6.55
N ILE A 2 -0.51 7.44 -5.37
CA ILE A 2 -1.64 6.48 -5.25
C ILE A 2 -2.83 6.86 -6.13
N ARG A 3 -3.32 8.11 -6.02
CA ARG A 3 -4.46 8.60 -6.80
C ARG A 3 -4.25 8.45 -8.32
N GLN A 4 -3.06 8.80 -8.80
CA GLN A 4 -2.73 8.71 -10.22
C GLN A 4 -2.74 7.27 -10.72
N ILE A 5 -2.17 6.33 -9.95
CA ILE A 5 -2.18 4.90 -10.30
C ILE A 5 -3.63 4.37 -10.30
N THR A 6 -4.41 4.71 -9.27
CA THR A 6 -5.83 4.34 -9.19
C THR A 6 -6.61 4.84 -10.41
N ASP A 7 -6.42 6.11 -10.78
CA ASP A 7 -7.10 6.69 -11.94
C ASP A 7 -6.65 6.05 -13.26
N MET A 8 -5.35 5.73 -13.40
CA MET A 8 -4.84 5.03 -14.58
C MET A 8 -5.44 3.63 -14.73
N ILE A 9 -5.59 2.87 -13.64
CA ILE A 9 -6.23 1.55 -13.68
C ILE A 9 -7.66 1.65 -14.22
N VAL A 10 -8.43 2.63 -13.72
CA VAL A 10 -9.82 2.84 -14.15
C VAL A 10 -9.88 3.34 -15.59
N ALA A 11 -9.10 4.37 -15.93
CA ALA A 11 -9.13 5.02 -17.23
C ALA A 11 -8.70 4.10 -18.38
N ASN A 12 -7.80 3.15 -18.11
CA ASN A 12 -7.33 2.18 -19.12
C ASN A 12 -8.17 0.89 -19.14
N GLY A 13 -9.27 0.80 -18.39
CA GLY A 13 -10.12 -0.38 -18.37
C GLY A 13 -9.46 -1.62 -17.75
N LEU A 14 -8.44 -1.44 -16.91
CA LEU A 14 -7.69 -2.52 -16.27
C LEU A 14 -8.35 -3.01 -14.96
N ALA A 15 -9.43 -2.35 -14.53
CA ALA A 15 -10.17 -2.71 -13.34
C ALA A 15 -11.06 -3.96 -13.59
N ALA A 16 -10.88 -4.97 -12.75
CA ALA A 16 -11.73 -6.14 -12.60
C ALA A 16 -12.36 -6.16 -11.19
N ALA A 17 -13.28 -7.10 -10.95
CA ALA A 17 -14.04 -7.18 -9.68
C ALA A 17 -13.15 -7.25 -8.41
N GLU A 18 -11.96 -7.83 -8.54
CA GLU A 18 -11.03 -8.11 -7.44
C GLU A 18 -9.70 -7.36 -7.57
N THR A 19 -9.63 -6.30 -8.38
CA THR A 19 -8.38 -5.55 -8.58
C THR A 19 -7.91 -4.87 -7.29
N VAL A 20 -6.66 -5.16 -6.91
CA VAL A 20 -6.00 -4.62 -5.71
C VAL A 20 -4.92 -3.61 -6.11
N VAL A 21 -4.97 -2.43 -5.51
CA VAL A 21 -3.86 -1.47 -5.52
C VAL A 21 -3.03 -1.70 -4.26
N CYS A 22 -1.83 -2.26 -4.44
CA CYS A 22 -0.94 -2.64 -3.34
C CYS A 22 0.17 -1.60 -3.14
N VAL A 23 0.35 -1.14 -1.90
CA VAL A 23 1.55 -0.40 -1.48
C VAL A 23 2.60 -1.41 -1.01
N LYS A 24 3.72 -1.42 -1.72
CA LYS A 24 4.92 -2.25 -1.48
C LYS A 24 5.88 -1.54 -0.52
N ASP A 25 7.16 -1.89 -0.54
CA ASP A 25 8.18 -1.43 0.39
C ASP A 25 8.26 0.10 0.59
N CYS A 26 8.93 0.49 1.68
CA CYS A 26 9.21 1.89 2.04
C CYS A 26 8.01 2.72 2.50
N TRP A 27 6.87 2.11 2.88
CA TRP A 27 5.75 2.83 3.51
C TRP A 27 5.85 2.94 5.04
N GLN A 28 6.58 2.02 5.67
CA GLN A 28 6.81 1.97 7.12
C GLN A 28 8.22 2.48 7.45
N ILE A 29 8.37 3.20 8.56
CA ILE A 29 9.68 3.73 9.00
C ILE A 29 10.17 3.17 10.33
N SER A 30 9.26 2.71 11.19
CA SER A 30 9.60 2.15 12.50
C SER A 30 8.39 1.47 13.13
N ARG A 31 8.58 0.92 14.33
CA ARG A 31 7.51 0.51 15.25
C ARG A 31 7.68 1.28 16.55
N ALA A 32 6.57 1.73 17.13
CA ALA A 32 6.57 2.30 18.47
C ALA A 32 6.67 1.20 19.54
N SER A 33 6.92 1.55 20.81
CA SER A 33 7.29 0.62 21.89
C SER A 33 6.31 -0.56 22.13
N GLN A 34 5.06 -0.37 21.76
CA GLN A 34 3.94 -1.31 21.83
C GLN A 34 3.71 -2.09 20.52
N GLY A 35 4.63 -1.99 19.57
CA GLY A 35 4.64 -2.75 18.31
C GLY A 35 3.86 -2.14 17.15
N THR A 36 3.19 -1.00 17.33
CA THR A 36 2.42 -0.33 16.26
C THR A 36 3.35 0.23 15.19
N ILE A 37 3.10 -0.14 13.93
CA ILE A 37 3.83 0.34 12.76
C ILE A 37 3.61 1.84 12.58
N GLN A 38 4.70 2.57 12.35
CA GLN A 38 4.70 3.98 12.02
C GLN A 38 4.84 4.14 10.50
N VAL A 39 3.86 4.79 9.88
CA VAL A 39 3.86 5.13 8.45
C VAL A 39 4.86 6.27 8.20
N ASP A 40 5.57 6.26 7.07
CA ASP A 40 6.40 7.39 6.66
C ASP A 40 5.54 8.64 6.39
N PRO A 41 5.63 9.69 7.22
CA PRO A 41 4.84 10.92 7.02
C PRO A 41 5.32 11.73 5.80
N LYS A 42 6.53 11.49 5.29
CA LYS A 42 7.02 12.15 4.06
C LYS A 42 6.40 11.51 2.83
N ALA A 43 6.37 10.19 2.77
CA ALA A 43 5.74 9.47 1.65
C ALA A 43 4.20 9.57 1.70
N PHE A 44 3.63 9.63 2.91
CA PHE A 44 2.18 9.70 3.15
C PHE A 44 1.81 10.94 3.97
N SER A 45 2.07 12.13 3.43
CA SER A 45 1.82 13.41 4.11
C SER A 45 0.35 13.68 4.44
N THR A 46 -0.58 13.06 3.71
CA THR A 46 -2.03 13.10 4.00
C THR A 46 -2.52 11.84 4.73
N GLY A 47 -1.60 10.99 5.19
CA GLY A 47 -1.88 9.68 5.75
C GLY A 47 -2.20 8.60 4.70
N ILE A 48 -1.93 7.35 5.06
CA ILE A 48 -2.20 6.18 4.19
C ILE A 48 -3.71 5.95 3.98
N LEU A 49 -4.52 6.28 4.99
CA LEU A 49 -5.98 6.15 4.95
C LEU A 49 -6.60 7.00 3.84
N ALA A 50 -6.12 8.23 3.62
CA ALA A 50 -6.62 9.09 2.54
C ALA A 50 -6.39 8.47 1.14
N GLY A 51 -5.33 7.66 0.99
CA GLY A 51 -5.09 6.87 -0.22
C GLY A 51 -6.04 5.69 -0.32
N THR A 52 -6.23 4.94 0.76
CA THR A 52 -7.17 3.81 0.86
C THR A 52 -8.61 4.25 0.54
N ASP A 53 -9.08 5.36 1.12
CA ASP A 53 -10.43 5.89 0.87
C ASP A 53 -10.63 6.23 -0.60
N TYR A 54 -9.60 6.78 -1.26
CA TYR A 54 -9.66 7.07 -2.68
C TYR A 54 -9.76 5.80 -3.53
N ILE A 55 -8.96 4.78 -3.22
CA ILE A 55 -9.01 3.48 -3.89
C ILE A 55 -10.41 2.86 -3.76
N HIS A 56 -10.98 2.86 -2.56
CA HIS A 56 -12.33 2.34 -2.31
C HIS A 56 -13.41 3.14 -3.05
N SER A 57 -13.27 4.47 -3.15
CA SER A 57 -14.21 5.31 -3.92
C SER A 57 -14.26 4.97 -5.41
N ARG A 58 -13.23 4.29 -5.93
CA ARG A 58 -13.13 3.79 -7.30
C ARG A 58 -13.50 2.31 -7.44
N LYS A 59 -14.08 1.70 -6.40
CA LYS A 59 -14.45 0.28 -6.33
C LYS A 59 -13.28 -0.70 -6.49
N LEU A 60 -12.06 -0.25 -6.16
CA LEU A 60 -10.87 -1.09 -6.11
C LEU A 60 -10.57 -1.49 -4.65
N LYS A 61 -9.76 -2.52 -4.46
CA LYS A 61 -9.31 -2.97 -3.12
C LYS A 61 -7.93 -2.40 -2.80
N PHE A 62 -7.68 -2.15 -1.51
CA PHE A 62 -6.37 -1.73 -1.04
C PHE A 62 -5.58 -2.91 -0.46
N GLY A 63 -4.33 -3.06 -0.90
CA GLY A 63 -3.37 -4.01 -0.35
C GLY A 63 -2.21 -3.29 0.31
N LEU A 64 -1.68 -3.87 1.39
CA LEU A 64 -0.52 -3.35 2.08
C LEU A 64 0.49 -4.47 2.31
N TYR A 65 1.71 -4.27 1.82
CA TYR A 65 2.80 -5.20 2.06
C TYR A 65 3.30 -5.08 3.50
N LEU A 66 3.49 -6.21 4.18
CA LEU A 66 4.07 -6.27 5.51
C LEU A 66 5.34 -7.13 5.46
N ALA A 67 6.45 -6.56 5.92
CA ALA A 67 7.68 -7.30 6.22
C ALA A 67 7.86 -7.40 7.74
N ASN A 68 8.25 -8.58 8.21
CA ASN A 68 8.76 -8.77 9.56
C ASN A 68 10.14 -8.11 9.64
N ILE A 69 10.18 -6.86 10.07
CA ILE A 69 11.43 -6.07 10.15
C ILE A 69 12.42 -6.61 11.19
N ASP A 70 11.99 -7.55 12.05
CA ASP A 70 12.82 -8.20 13.08
C ASP A 70 13.52 -9.47 12.60
N THR A 71 13.21 -9.97 11.40
CA THR A 71 13.91 -11.11 10.78
C THR A 71 14.50 -10.65 9.46
N ALA A 72 15.83 -10.80 9.31
CA ALA A 72 16.52 -10.54 8.06
C ALA A 72 15.73 -11.13 6.87
N GLU A 73 15.45 -10.29 5.87
CA GLU A 73 14.62 -10.63 4.71
C GLU A 73 15.02 -11.97 4.10
N ARG A 74 14.08 -12.92 4.11
CA ARG A 74 14.13 -14.10 3.22
C ARG A 74 13.10 -13.89 2.11
N SER A 75 13.58 -13.35 1.00
CA SER A 75 12.82 -13.28 -0.24
C SER A 75 12.79 -14.66 -0.89
N TYR A 76 11.62 -15.29 -0.96
CA TYR A 76 11.39 -16.45 -1.83
C TYR A 76 10.69 -15.97 -3.11
N THR A 77 11.35 -16.16 -4.24
CA THR A 77 10.71 -16.17 -5.57
C THR A 77 10.65 -17.63 -6.01
N GLU A 78 9.46 -18.21 -6.02
CA GLU A 78 9.22 -19.49 -6.70
C GLU A 78 8.89 -19.19 -8.18
N THR A 79 9.58 -19.90 -9.08
CA THR A 79 9.26 -20.07 -10.52
C THR A 79 8.08 -20.98 -10.73
#